data_AF-A0A7V3VTZ1-F1
#
_entry.id   AF-A0A7V3VTZ1-F1
#
_cell.length_a   1.000
_cell.length_b   1.000
_cell.length_c   1.000
_cell.angle_alpha   90.00
_cell.angle_beta   90.00
_cell.angle_gamma   90.00
#
_symmetry.space_group_name_H-M   'P 1'
#
loop_
_entity.id
_entity.type
_entity.pdbx_description
1 polymer ?
#
loop_
_entity_poly.entity_id
_entity_poly.type
_entity_poly.pdbx_seq_one_letter_code
_entity_poly.pdbx_strand_id
1 'polypeptide(L)'
;MIKGEKRLMKRWRHYIFILATALFFFFTQNPGCKNPNEYQPTFDSLYHPPPAPELISPSNDTSIWYQAPFPHEVILKWSYVEGAEYYQLQFSNDSMSLPDARMINAYVCSTTIELNRNGYYFWHVRAYNRKWTWYTEWSKIWHFGVFYSP
;
A
#
# COMPACT_ATOMS: atom_id res chain seq x y z
N MET A 1 86.19 16.66 2.44
CA MET A 1 85.03 17.01 3.30
C MET A 1 83.73 17.33 2.54
N ILE A 2 83.77 17.67 1.25
CA ILE A 2 82.62 18.25 0.49
C ILE A 2 81.59 17.21 -0.03
N LYS A 3 81.95 15.92 -0.11
CA LYS A 3 81.10 14.87 -0.72
C LYS A 3 80.00 14.35 0.22
N GLY A 4 80.21 14.41 1.54
CA GLY A 4 79.24 13.98 2.56
C GLY A 4 78.08 14.96 2.72
N GLU A 5 78.37 16.25 2.68
CA GLU A 5 77.43 17.35 2.88
C GLU A 5 76.41 17.46 1.74
N LYS A 6 76.87 17.27 0.49
CA LYS A 6 75.99 17.19 -0.70
C LYS A 6 75.03 16.01 -0.65
N ARG A 7 75.44 14.88 -0.03
CA ARG A 7 74.62 13.67 0.10
C ARG A 7 73.55 13.83 1.19
N LEU A 8 73.90 14.53 2.28
CA LEU A 8 72.98 14.92 3.36
C LEU A 8 71.91 15.91 2.87
N MET A 9 72.29 16.98 2.16
CA MET A 9 71.33 17.94 1.61
C MET A 9 70.39 17.33 0.57
N LYS A 10 70.85 16.38 -0.24
CA LYS A 10 70.01 15.68 -1.22
C LYS A 10 68.98 14.77 -0.54
N ARG A 11 69.36 14.07 0.54
CA ARG A 11 68.43 13.27 1.37
C ARG A 11 67.40 14.17 2.05
N TRP A 12 67.82 15.29 2.62
CA TRP A 12 66.92 16.25 3.28
C TRP A 12 65.89 16.84 2.31
N ARG A 13 66.32 17.25 1.10
CA ARG A 13 65.40 17.71 0.05
C ARG A 13 64.41 16.63 -0.37
N HIS A 14 64.82 15.36 -0.38
CA HIS A 14 63.93 14.24 -0.69
C HIS A 14 62.91 14.00 0.42
N TYR A 15 63.32 14.04 1.69
CA TYR A 15 62.40 13.94 2.84
C TYR A 15 61.41 15.11 2.90
N ILE A 16 61.86 16.33 2.62
CA ILE A 16 60.98 17.51 2.51
C ILE A 16 59.98 17.34 1.38
N PHE A 17 60.41 16.81 0.22
CA PHE A 17 59.51 16.51 -0.89
C PHE A 17 58.46 15.47 -0.49
N ILE A 18 58.88 14.37 0.15
CA ILE A 18 57.97 13.31 0.62
C ILE A 18 56.96 13.87 1.63
N LEU A 19 57.43 14.64 2.62
CA LEU A 19 56.57 15.31 3.62
C LEU A 19 55.61 16.31 2.99
N ALA A 20 56.05 17.12 2.03
CA ALA A 20 55.21 18.06 1.31
C ALA A 20 54.15 17.34 0.46
N THR A 21 54.49 16.24 -0.20
CA THR A 21 53.52 15.42 -0.96
C THR A 21 52.52 14.73 -0.04
N ALA A 22 52.96 14.24 1.13
CA ALA A 22 52.09 13.60 2.11
C ALA A 22 51.11 14.61 2.74
N LEU A 23 51.60 15.81 3.10
CA LEU A 23 50.76 16.91 3.57
C LEU A 23 49.77 17.36 2.49
N PHE A 24 50.21 17.51 1.24
CA PHE A 24 49.32 17.85 0.14
C PHE A 24 48.22 16.81 -0.05
N PHE A 25 48.56 15.51 0.02
CA PHE A 25 47.57 14.43 -0.01
C PHE A 25 46.57 14.55 1.15
N PHE A 26 47.06 14.83 2.35
CA PHE A 26 46.23 15.04 3.54
C PHE A 26 45.30 16.25 3.42
N PHE A 27 45.78 17.35 2.82
CA PHE A 27 44.97 18.54 2.54
C PHE A 27 43.98 18.34 1.38
N THR A 28 44.27 17.44 0.43
CA THR A 28 43.33 17.10 -0.66
C THR A 28 42.22 16.15 -0.22
N GLN A 29 42.41 15.41 0.87
CA GLN A 29 41.36 14.60 1.47
C GLN A 29 40.55 15.46 2.43
N ASN A 30 39.84 16.46 1.88
CA ASN A 30 38.84 17.22 2.59
C ASN A 30 37.64 16.29 2.87
N PRO A 31 37.49 15.70 4.08
CA PRO A 31 36.48 14.69 4.35
C PRO A 31 35.08 15.33 4.57
N GLY A 32 34.99 16.66 4.44
CA GLY A 32 33.78 17.45 4.69
C GLY A 32 32.77 17.47 3.53
N CYS A 33 33.11 16.94 2.35
CA CYS A 33 32.16 16.76 1.27
C CYS A 33 31.32 15.49 1.52
N LYS A 34 30.41 15.57 2.48
CA LYS A 34 29.31 14.60 2.58
C LYS A 34 28.43 14.69 1.34
N ASN A 35 27.88 13.56 0.91
CA ASN A 35 26.92 13.55 -0.19
C ASN A 35 25.71 14.42 0.22
N PRO A 36 25.34 15.47 -0.55
CA PRO A 36 24.21 16.35 -0.22
C PRO A 36 22.88 15.60 -0.06
N ASN A 37 22.80 14.39 -0.64
CA ASN A 37 21.60 13.55 -0.62
C ASN A 37 21.55 12.61 0.60
N GLU A 38 22.58 12.57 1.48
CA GLU A 38 22.61 11.75 2.70
C GLU A 38 21.51 12.15 3.70
N TYR A 39 21.02 13.39 3.61
CA TYR A 39 19.93 13.93 4.44
C TYR A 39 18.61 14.08 3.69
N GLN A 40 18.51 13.60 2.44
CA GLN A 40 17.22 13.58 1.77
C GLN A 40 16.31 12.60 2.52
N PRO A 41 15.11 13.02 2.96
CA PRO A 41 14.14 12.09 3.49
C PRO A 41 13.90 11.01 2.45
N THR A 42 13.90 9.74 2.87
CA THR A 42 13.54 8.63 1.98
C THR A 42 12.16 8.96 1.43
N PHE A 43 12.06 9.11 0.11
CA PHE A 43 10.78 9.34 -0.55
C PHE A 43 9.87 8.16 -0.18
N ASP A 44 8.86 8.43 0.65
CA ASP A 44 7.88 7.44 1.09
C ASP A 44 6.99 7.13 -0.12
N SER A 45 7.51 6.26 -0.98
CA SER A 45 6.86 5.89 -2.23
C SER A 45 5.74 4.94 -1.88
N LEU A 46 4.54 5.49 -1.64
CA LEU A 46 3.33 4.69 -1.63
C LEU A 46 3.21 3.91 -2.95
N TYR A 47 2.76 2.66 -2.86
CA TYR A 47 2.55 1.80 -4.02
C TYR A 47 1.24 2.15 -4.72
N HIS A 48 1.14 1.88 -6.02
CA HIS A 48 -0.16 1.93 -6.67
C HIS A 48 -1.03 0.77 -6.17
N PRO A 49 -2.33 1.00 -5.93
CA PRO A 49 -3.22 -0.05 -5.45
C PRO A 49 -3.35 -1.18 -6.50
N PRO A 50 -3.49 -2.45 -6.07
CA PRO A 50 -3.83 -3.56 -6.95
C PRO A 50 -5.22 -3.41 -7.59
N PRO A 51 -5.62 -4.33 -8.50
CA PRO A 51 -6.99 -4.41 -8.98
C PRO A 51 -8.03 -4.54 -7.86
N ALA A 52 -9.25 -4.10 -8.14
CA ALA A 52 -10.38 -4.22 -7.21
C ALA A 52 -10.66 -5.68 -6.82
N PRO A 53 -11.21 -5.95 -5.63
CA PRO A 53 -11.63 -7.29 -5.26
C PRO A 53 -12.74 -7.81 -6.19
N GLU A 54 -12.70 -9.10 -6.51
CA GLU A 54 -13.74 -9.77 -7.29
C GLU A 54 -14.84 -10.27 -6.35
N LEU A 55 -16.10 -10.04 -6.72
CA LEU A 55 -17.22 -10.52 -5.92
C LEU A 55 -17.43 -12.02 -6.16
N ILE A 56 -17.75 -12.77 -5.10
CA ILE A 56 -17.88 -14.23 -5.14
C ILE A 56 -19.31 -14.66 -4.80
N SER A 57 -19.87 -14.14 -3.71
CA SER A 57 -21.19 -14.55 -3.22
C SER A 57 -21.89 -13.41 -2.48
N PRO A 58 -23.23 -13.30 -2.57
CA PRO A 58 -24.11 -14.01 -3.50
C PRO A 58 -23.76 -13.68 -4.95
N SER A 59 -23.97 -14.61 -5.88
CA SER A 59 -23.70 -14.35 -7.30
C SER A 59 -24.63 -13.25 -7.82
N ASN A 60 -24.15 -12.47 -8.80
CA ASN A 60 -24.95 -11.42 -9.39
C ASN A 60 -26.27 -11.96 -9.98
N ASP A 61 -27.33 -11.16 -9.91
CA ASP A 61 -28.65 -11.44 -10.47
C ASP A 61 -29.37 -12.67 -9.85
N THR A 62 -28.91 -13.17 -8.70
CA THR A 62 -29.53 -14.32 -8.05
C THR A 62 -30.72 -13.93 -7.17
N SER A 63 -31.63 -14.88 -6.91
CA SER A 63 -32.73 -14.73 -5.96
C SER A 63 -32.68 -15.85 -4.93
N ILE A 64 -32.78 -15.49 -3.64
CA ILE A 64 -32.78 -16.41 -2.51
C ILE A 64 -34.17 -16.41 -1.90
N TRP A 65 -34.75 -17.61 -1.74
CA TRP A 65 -36.08 -17.80 -1.17
C TRP A 65 -36.00 -18.49 0.19
N TYR A 66 -36.64 -17.89 1.19
CA TYR A 66 -36.76 -18.43 2.53
C TYR A 66 -38.20 -18.88 2.80
N GLN A 67 -38.34 -19.89 3.64
CA GLN A 67 -39.62 -20.46 4.09
C GLN A 67 -40.03 -20.00 5.50
N ALA A 68 -39.21 -19.15 6.12
CA ALA A 68 -39.47 -18.56 7.43
C ALA A 68 -39.53 -17.04 7.29
N PRO A 69 -40.30 -16.33 8.14
CA PRO A 69 -40.29 -14.88 8.13
C PRO A 69 -38.90 -14.32 8.49
N PHE A 70 -38.64 -13.09 8.06
CA PHE A 70 -37.43 -12.33 8.42
C PHE A 70 -37.23 -12.21 9.94
N PRO A 71 -35.98 -12.00 10.42
CA PRO A 71 -34.75 -11.66 9.68
C PRO A 71 -34.04 -12.85 8.99
N HIS A 72 -33.23 -12.54 7.98
CA HIS A 72 -32.34 -13.50 7.32
C HIS A 72 -30.90 -13.00 7.26
N GLU A 73 -29.95 -13.89 7.52
CA GLU A 73 -28.53 -13.61 7.39
C GLU A 73 -28.01 -14.04 6.02
N VAL A 74 -27.32 -13.13 5.34
CA VAL A 74 -26.65 -13.39 4.07
C VAL A 74 -25.17 -13.07 4.20
N ILE A 75 -24.33 -14.01 3.77
CA ILE A 75 -22.88 -13.84 3.78
C ILE A 75 -22.44 -13.27 2.43
N LEU A 76 -21.87 -12.07 2.45
CA LEU A 76 -21.18 -11.46 1.32
C LEU A 76 -19.72 -11.95 1.32
N LYS A 77 -19.21 -12.40 0.18
CA LYS A 77 -17.84 -12.87 0.00
C LYS A 77 -17.21 -12.29 -1.25
N TRP A 78 -15.94 -11.94 -1.16
CA TRP A 78 -15.13 -11.40 -2.26
C TRP A 78 -13.72 -12.00 -2.24
N SER A 79 -12.94 -11.78 -3.29
CA SER A 79 -11.60 -12.30 -3.43
C SER A 79 -10.61 -11.55 -2.54
N TYR A 80 -9.55 -12.26 -2.14
CA TYR A 80 -8.44 -11.67 -1.42
C TYR A 80 -7.63 -10.75 -2.33
N VAL A 81 -7.34 -9.54 -1.86
CA VAL A 81 -6.40 -8.61 -2.49
C VAL A 81 -5.08 -8.64 -1.74
N GLU A 82 -3.99 -8.95 -2.46
CA GLU A 82 -2.66 -9.05 -1.86
C GLU A 82 -2.26 -7.75 -1.19
N GLY A 83 -1.85 -7.87 0.07
CA GLY A 83 -1.47 -6.73 0.88
C GLY A 83 -2.63 -5.88 1.40
N ALA A 84 -3.91 -6.20 1.17
CA ALA A 84 -4.99 -5.43 1.79
C ALA A 84 -4.94 -5.50 3.33
N GLU A 85 -5.07 -4.35 4.00
CA GLU A 85 -5.24 -4.26 5.46
C GLU A 85 -6.71 -4.40 5.86
N TYR A 86 -7.62 -3.84 5.06
CA TYR A 86 -9.06 -4.05 5.20
C TYR A 86 -9.81 -3.77 3.89
N TYR A 87 -11.10 -4.07 3.93
CA TYR A 87 -12.05 -3.86 2.85
C TYR A 87 -13.15 -2.91 3.31
N GLN A 88 -13.63 -2.11 2.38
CA GLN A 88 -14.78 -1.23 2.58
C GLN A 88 -15.86 -1.60 1.59
N LEU A 89 -17.08 -1.77 2.08
CA LEU A 89 -18.25 -2.11 1.30
C LEU A 89 -19.25 -0.96 1.34
N GLN A 90 -19.96 -0.79 0.23
CA GLN A 90 -21.25 -0.10 0.22
C GLN A 90 -22.34 -1.14 0.01
N PHE A 91 -23.39 -1.05 0.82
CA PHE A 91 -24.53 -1.95 0.79
C PHE A 91 -25.84 -1.16 0.83
N SER A 92 -26.74 -1.39 -0.12
CA SER A 92 -28.04 -0.72 -0.21
C SER A 92 -29.16 -1.71 -0.54
N ASN A 93 -30.39 -1.33 -0.22
CA ASN A 93 -31.59 -2.07 -0.59
C ASN A 93 -32.64 -1.21 -1.32
N ASP A 94 -32.18 -0.13 -1.95
CA ASP A 94 -33.05 0.90 -2.55
C ASP A 94 -32.64 1.23 -3.99
N SER A 95 -31.35 1.35 -4.30
CA SER A 95 -30.92 1.68 -5.67
C SER A 95 -29.58 1.09 -6.10
N MET A 96 -29.46 0.94 -7.42
CA MET A 96 -28.26 0.50 -8.13
C MET A 96 -27.11 1.53 -8.09
N SER A 97 -27.41 2.80 -7.84
CA SER A 97 -26.41 3.88 -7.81
C SER A 97 -25.77 4.09 -6.43
N LEU A 98 -26.23 3.37 -5.41
CA LEU A 98 -25.67 3.38 -4.04
C LEU A 98 -25.52 4.78 -3.38
N PRO A 99 -26.42 5.78 -3.60
CA PRO A 99 -26.25 7.12 -3.03
C PRO A 99 -26.35 7.13 -1.50
N ASP A 100 -27.25 6.30 -0.93
CA ASP A 100 -27.50 6.17 0.52
C ASP A 100 -27.02 4.83 1.08
N ALA A 101 -26.00 4.24 0.45
CA ALA A 101 -25.51 2.93 0.84
C ALA A 101 -24.83 2.96 2.22
N ARG A 102 -25.14 1.95 3.04
CA ARG A 102 -24.47 1.72 4.32
C ARG A 102 -23.01 1.35 4.06
N MET A 103 -22.10 2.11 4.67
CA MET A 103 -20.66 1.80 4.67
C MET A 103 -20.34 0.73 5.70
N ILE A 104 -19.60 -0.30 5.31
CA ILE A 104 -19.19 -1.40 6.20
C ILE A 104 -17.70 -1.65 5.99
N ASN A 105 -16.94 -1.73 7.09
CA ASN A 105 -15.53 -2.13 7.03
C ASN A 105 -15.39 -3.59 7.45
N ALA A 106 -14.56 -4.34 6.74
CA ALA A 106 -14.29 -5.75 7.01
C ALA A 106 -12.77 -6.03 6.94
N TYR A 107 -12.24 -6.76 7.91
CA TYR A 107 -10.80 -7.10 7.99
C TYR A 107 -10.49 -8.49 7.40
N VAL A 108 -11.52 -9.18 6.90
CA VAL A 108 -11.45 -10.48 6.24
C VAL A 108 -12.29 -10.42 4.96
N CYS A 109 -12.19 -11.42 4.09
CA CYS A 109 -12.80 -11.42 2.75
C CYS A 109 -14.29 -11.80 2.75
N SER A 110 -14.98 -11.56 3.86
CA SER A 110 -16.40 -11.84 4.02
C SER A 110 -17.05 -11.00 5.12
N THR A 111 -18.35 -10.74 5.00
CA THR A 111 -19.16 -10.16 6.07
C THR A 111 -20.57 -10.70 6.04
N THR A 112 -21.22 -10.79 7.20
CA THR A 112 -22.62 -11.22 7.32
C THR A 112 -23.52 -10.01 7.43
N ILE A 113 -24.60 -9.99 6.66
CA ILE A 113 -25.60 -8.94 6.65
C ILE A 113 -26.94 -9.52 7.08
N GLU A 114 -27.54 -8.92 8.10
CA GLU A 114 -28.93 -9.17 8.46
C GLU A 114 -29.87 -8.37 7.54
N LEU A 115 -30.81 -9.07 6.94
CA LEU A 115 -31.83 -8.54 6.04
C LEU A 115 -33.19 -8.68 6.70
N ASN A 116 -33.97 -7.59 6.66
CA ASN A 116 -35.20 -7.46 7.44
C ASN A 116 -36.46 -7.35 6.57
N ARG A 117 -36.34 -7.49 5.24
CA ARG A 117 -37.47 -7.38 4.32
C ARG A 117 -37.21 -8.04 2.97
N ASN A 118 -38.28 -8.27 2.21
CA ASN A 118 -38.19 -8.65 0.81
C ASN A 118 -37.58 -7.52 -0.03
N GLY A 119 -36.78 -7.87 -1.02
CA GLY A 119 -36.29 -6.90 -2.00
C GLY A 119 -34.97 -7.27 -2.64
N TYR A 120 -34.49 -6.36 -3.49
CA TYR A 120 -33.17 -6.42 -4.09
C TYR A 120 -32.17 -5.65 -3.25
N TYR A 121 -30.97 -6.22 -3.14
CA TYR A 121 -29.86 -5.69 -2.40
C TYR A 121 -28.67 -5.50 -3.32
N PHE A 122 -28.03 -4.34 -3.25
CA PHE A 122 -26.95 -3.90 -4.12
C PHE A 122 -25.69 -3.70 -3.29
N TRP A 123 -24.55 -4.15 -3.79
CA TRP A 123 -23.30 -4.01 -3.07
C TRP A 123 -22.08 -4.05 -3.99
N HIS A 124 -21.01 -3.42 -3.51
CA HIS A 124 -19.67 -3.55 -4.06
C HIS A 124 -18.64 -3.37 -2.96
N VAL A 125 -17.38 -3.67 -3.26
CA VAL A 125 -16.28 -3.65 -2.29
C VAL A 125 -15.03 -3.04 -2.92
N ARG A 126 -14.21 -2.39 -2.09
CA ARG A 126 -12.85 -1.98 -2.42
C ARG A 126 -11.90 -2.32 -1.28
N ALA A 127 -10.62 -2.49 -1.57
CA ALA A 127 -9.59 -2.77 -0.58
C ALA A 127 -8.78 -1.52 -0.24
N TYR A 128 -8.13 -1.56 0.92
CA TYR A 128 -7.25 -0.51 1.43
C TYR A 128 -5.97 -1.08 2.03
N ASN A 129 -4.88 -0.37 1.86
CA ASN A 129 -3.67 -0.48 2.68
C ASN A 129 -3.05 0.92 2.81
N ARG A 130 -2.56 1.28 4.00
CA ARG A 130 -1.87 2.56 4.27
C ARG A 130 -0.63 2.82 3.41
N LYS A 131 -0.02 1.78 2.85
CA LYS A 131 1.15 1.83 1.95
C LYS A 131 0.76 2.07 0.50
N TRP A 132 -0.53 2.12 0.17
CA TRP A 132 -1.00 2.44 -1.17
C TRP A 132 -1.30 3.92 -1.31
N THR A 133 -1.17 4.46 -2.52
CA THR A 133 -1.50 5.85 -2.83
C THR A 133 -2.98 6.14 -2.61
N TRP A 134 -3.83 5.17 -2.91
CA TRP A 134 -5.29 5.23 -2.77
C TRP A 134 -5.86 3.86 -2.40
N TYR A 135 -7.17 3.80 -2.16
CA TYR A 135 -7.90 2.52 -2.18
C TYR A 135 -7.81 1.89 -3.57
N THR A 136 -8.10 0.59 -3.69
CA THR A 136 -8.41 0.04 -5.01
C THR A 136 -9.63 0.75 -5.58
N GLU A 137 -9.83 0.63 -6.89
CA GLU A 137 -11.13 0.90 -7.49
C GLU A 137 -12.23 0.05 -6.80
N TRP A 138 -13.46 0.51 -6.90
CA TRP A 138 -14.61 -0.29 -6.50
C TRP A 138 -14.76 -1.49 -7.45
N SER A 139 -15.19 -2.63 -6.90
CA SER A 139 -15.68 -3.74 -7.72
C SER A 139 -16.89 -3.30 -8.55
N LYS A 140 -17.28 -4.12 -9.52
CA LYS A 140 -18.61 -3.95 -10.13
C LYS A 140 -19.67 -4.05 -9.04
N ILE A 141 -20.77 -3.31 -9.22
CA ILE A 141 -21.95 -3.44 -8.37
C ILE A 141 -22.61 -4.76 -8.71
N TRP A 142 -22.75 -5.63 -7.71
CA TRP A 142 -23.60 -6.81 -7.80
C TRP A 142 -24.89 -6.61 -7.05
N HIS A 143 -25.91 -7.37 -7.45
CA HIS A 143 -27.15 -7.45 -6.71
C HIS A 143 -27.68 -8.87 -6.60
N PHE A 144 -28.51 -9.06 -5.58
CA PHE A 144 -29.27 -10.29 -5.35
C PHE A 144 -30.62 -9.94 -4.74
N GLY A 145 -31.63 -10.75 -5.04
CA GLY A 145 -32.97 -10.68 -4.46
C GLY A 145 -33.08 -11.59 -3.25
N VAL A 146 -33.77 -11.14 -2.21
CA VAL A 146 -34.16 -11.98 -1.07
C VAL A 146 -35.65 -11.88 -0.87
N PHE A 147 -36.29 -13.05 -0.79
CA PHE A 147 -37.73 -13.17 -0.71
C PHE A 147 -38.14 -14.23 0.31
N TYR A 148 -39.21 -13.95 1.04
CA TYR A 148 -39.96 -14.89 1.85
C TYR A 148 -41.35 -15.05 1.25
N SER A 149 -41.76 -16.30 1.05
CA SER A 149 -43.14 -16.69 0.78
C SER A 149 -43.51 -17.80 1.76
N PRO A 150 -44.58 -17.62 2.58
CA PRO A 150 -45.11 -18.68 3.44
C PRO A 150 -45.58 -19.90 2.65
#